data_AF-A0A7I0HWL9-F1
#
_entry.id   AF-A0A7I0HWL9-F1
#
_cell.length_a   1.000
_cell.length_b   1.000
_cell.length_c   1.000
_cell.angle_alpha   90.00
_cell.angle_beta   90.00
_cell.angle_gamma   90.00
#
_symmetry.space_group_name_H-M   'P 1'
#
loop_
_entity.id
_entity.type
_entity.pdbx_description
1 polymer ?
#
loop_
_entity_poly.entity_id
_entity_poly.type
_entity_poly.pdbx_seq_one_letter_code
_entity_poly.pdbx_strand_id
1 'polypeptide(L)'
;MKSILKLKTMDDIEKELSIILSCEKKQKSDITLSQIFDFLAESIELSIQGIGSTSKRSTINKLLGKYKFAKLISSGHYTKTNQIPGFPPRDLGDPESAQLRLKTSLTAFRLHSGPFADHPVFGDLDKKQWEKIHGILASFLFGYIQLFGDEKLRFAKDRESKKDRNLSDKKQNHHHQKKKEDRGDSKPSGHNSRKWKNKKKSSYKGNKNQGGGQK
;
A
#
# COMPACT_ATOMS: atom_id res chain seq x y z
N MET A 1 1.13 -16.13 10.42
CA MET A 1 1.77 -16.28 9.09
C MET A 1 2.18 -14.90 8.58
N LYS A 2 3.38 -14.73 8.01
CA LYS A 2 3.69 -13.49 7.27
C LYS A 2 3.01 -13.60 5.91
N SER A 3 1.98 -12.80 5.66
CA SER A 3 1.38 -12.69 4.33
C SER A 3 2.35 -11.95 3.41
N ILE A 4 2.54 -12.47 2.19
CA ILE A 4 3.38 -11.84 1.15
C ILE A 4 2.63 -10.66 0.50
N LEU A 5 1.30 -10.62 0.67
CA LEU A 5 0.42 -9.60 0.12
C LEU A 5 0.63 -8.26 0.82
N LYS A 6 0.75 -7.20 0.01
CA LYS A 6 0.85 -5.82 0.48
C LYS A 6 -0.30 -5.02 -0.12
N LEU A 7 -1.48 -5.15 0.48
CA LEU A 7 -2.68 -4.43 0.07
C LEU A 7 -2.71 -3.08 0.79
N LYS A 8 -2.68 -1.97 0.04
CA LYS A 8 -2.60 -0.62 0.60
C LYS A 8 -3.86 0.20 0.40
N THR A 9 -4.64 -0.13 -0.62
CA THR A 9 -5.84 0.58 -1.04
C THR A 9 -7.03 -0.37 -1.14
N MET A 10 -8.25 0.18 -1.16
CA MET A 10 -9.47 -0.60 -1.44
C MET A 10 -9.37 -1.36 -2.77
N ASP A 11 -8.76 -0.72 -3.78
CA ASP A 11 -8.58 -1.32 -5.11
C ASP A 11 -7.62 -2.52 -5.06
N ASP A 12 -6.60 -2.49 -4.20
CA ASP A 12 -5.71 -3.65 -4.01
C ASP A 12 -6.48 -4.83 -3.42
N ILE A 13 -7.35 -4.57 -2.44
CA ILE A 13 -8.20 -5.60 -1.83
C ILE A 13 -9.15 -6.19 -2.88
N GLU A 14 -9.81 -5.35 -3.67
CA GLU A 14 -10.73 -5.80 -4.73
C GLU A 14 -10.02 -6.60 -5.83
N LYS A 15 -8.81 -6.18 -6.22
CA LYS A 15 -7.98 -6.92 -7.18
C LYS A 15 -7.57 -8.29 -6.65
N GLU A 16 -7.15 -8.37 -5.39
CA GLU A 16 -6.76 -9.64 -4.77
C GLU A 16 -7.98 -10.55 -4.57
N LEU A 17 -9.12 -10.00 -4.15
CA LEU A 17 -10.38 -10.73 -4.08
C LEU A 17 -10.73 -11.33 -5.44
N SER A 18 -10.62 -10.54 -6.52
CA SER A 18 -10.89 -11.04 -7.88
C SER A 18 -9.96 -12.21 -8.26
N ILE A 19 -8.68 -12.16 -7.88
CA ILE A 19 -7.74 -13.27 -8.09
C ILE A 19 -8.20 -14.51 -7.30
N ILE A 20 -8.49 -14.35 -6.01
CA ILE A 20 -8.96 -15.43 -5.12
C ILE A 20 -10.21 -16.12 -5.69
N LEU A 21 -11.14 -15.35 -6.26
CA LEU A 21 -12.37 -15.88 -6.84
C LEU A 21 -12.11 -16.65 -8.13
N SER A 22 -11.18 -16.17 -8.98
CA SER A 22 -10.84 -16.79 -10.26
C SER A 22 -9.97 -18.04 -10.16
N CYS A 23 -9.25 -18.20 -9.05
CA CYS A 23 -8.33 -19.30 -8.85
C CYS A 23 -8.97 -20.49 -8.13
N GLU A 24 -8.45 -21.67 -8.42
CA GLU A 24 -8.62 -22.83 -7.55
C GLU A 24 -7.99 -22.54 -6.18
N LYS A 25 -8.72 -22.88 -5.11
CA LYS A 25 -8.37 -22.45 -3.75
C LYS A 25 -8.70 -23.51 -2.71
N LYS A 26 -7.92 -23.53 -1.63
CA LYS A 26 -8.15 -24.33 -0.42
C LYS A 26 -7.88 -23.49 0.82
N GLN A 27 -8.66 -23.65 1.88
CA GLN A 27 -8.37 -23.00 3.15
C GLN A 27 -7.24 -23.74 3.90
N LYS A 28 -6.33 -22.99 4.53
CA LYS A 28 -5.17 -23.53 5.27
C LYS A 28 -5.50 -23.96 6.70
N SER A 29 -6.72 -23.70 7.17
CA SER A 29 -7.19 -23.96 8.54
C SER A 29 -8.69 -24.18 8.53
N ASP A 30 -9.28 -24.43 9.71
CA ASP A 30 -10.73 -24.57 9.93
C ASP A 30 -11.51 -23.23 9.79
N ILE A 31 -10.96 -22.28 9.04
CA ILE A 31 -11.56 -20.97 8.78
C ILE A 31 -12.13 -21.01 7.38
N THR A 32 -13.43 -20.82 7.25
CA THR A 32 -14.13 -20.90 5.97
C THR A 32 -14.06 -19.59 5.18
N LEU A 33 -14.43 -19.63 3.89
CA LEU A 33 -14.40 -18.44 3.03
C LEU A 33 -15.46 -17.42 3.47
N SER A 34 -16.65 -17.88 3.86
CA SER A 34 -17.70 -17.07 4.46
C SER A 34 -17.16 -16.30 5.66
N GLN A 35 -16.52 -16.99 6.63
CA GLN A 35 -15.93 -16.34 7.80
C GLN A 35 -14.89 -15.26 7.45
N ILE A 36 -14.06 -15.50 6.43
CA ILE A 36 -13.06 -14.52 5.96
C ILE A 36 -13.73 -13.29 5.35
N PHE A 37 -14.68 -13.51 4.45
CA PHE A 37 -15.34 -12.43 3.71
C PHE A 37 -16.29 -11.62 4.60
N ASP A 38 -17.08 -12.28 5.45
CA ASP A 38 -17.98 -11.61 6.38
C ASP A 38 -17.23 -10.76 7.40
N PHE A 39 -16.14 -11.29 7.98
CA PHE A 39 -15.38 -10.53 8.97
C PHE A 39 -14.77 -9.26 8.36
N LEU A 40 -14.23 -9.36 7.14
CA LEU A 40 -13.69 -8.20 6.44
C LEU A 40 -14.80 -7.20 6.06
N ALA A 41 -15.94 -7.70 5.58
CA ALA A 41 -17.08 -6.87 5.23
C ALA A 41 -17.63 -6.11 6.44
N GLU A 42 -17.84 -6.81 7.55
CA GLU A 42 -18.28 -6.24 8.83
C GLU A 42 -17.29 -5.18 9.34
N SER A 43 -15.99 -5.46 9.28
CA SER A 43 -14.97 -4.50 9.69
C SER A 43 -15.05 -3.20 8.87
N ILE A 44 -15.28 -3.30 7.56
CA ILE A 44 -15.46 -2.15 6.67
C ILE A 44 -16.77 -1.42 6.98
N GLU A 45 -17.87 -2.14 7.15
CA GLU A 45 -19.18 -1.56 7.48
C GLU A 45 -19.15 -0.78 8.79
N LEU A 46 -18.55 -1.35 9.84
CA LEU A 46 -18.40 -0.70 11.13
C LEU A 46 -17.56 0.57 11.05
N SER A 47 -16.57 0.62 10.15
CA SER A 47 -15.78 1.84 9.93
C SER A 47 -16.61 2.99 9.34
N ILE A 48 -17.71 2.69 8.65
CA ILE A 48 -18.60 3.66 7.99
C ILE A 48 -19.77 4.04 8.90
N GLN A 49 -20.42 3.04 9.53
CA GLN A 49 -21.74 3.22 10.15
C GLN A 49 -21.71 3.92 11.53
N GLY A 50 -20.54 4.00 12.19
CA GLY A 50 -20.43 4.74 13.46
C GLY A 50 -21.20 4.15 14.64
N ILE A 51 -21.75 2.93 14.50
CA ILE A 51 -22.62 2.33 15.52
C ILE A 51 -21.77 1.97 16.75
N GLY A 52 -21.97 2.72 17.84
CA GLY A 52 -21.41 2.38 19.17
C GLY A 52 -20.20 3.18 19.63
N SER A 53 -19.89 4.36 19.08
CA SER A 53 -18.85 5.25 19.63
C SER A 53 -19.29 5.95 20.94
N THR A 54 -19.77 5.18 21.92
CA THR A 54 -20.09 5.66 23.28
C THR A 54 -19.06 5.22 24.31
N SER A 55 -17.91 4.69 23.90
CA SER A 55 -16.80 4.47 24.82
C SER A 55 -16.14 5.81 25.14
N LYS A 56 -16.50 6.42 26.28
CA LYS A 56 -15.74 7.51 26.92
C LYS A 56 -14.32 7.03 27.22
N ARG A 57 -13.43 7.03 26.23
CA ARG A 57 -12.02 6.67 26.42
C ARG A 57 -11.31 7.81 27.16
N SER A 58 -10.81 7.50 28.34
CA SER A 58 -9.84 8.34 29.08
C SER A 58 -8.67 8.75 28.16
N THR A 59 -8.09 9.93 28.41
CA THR A 59 -6.95 10.47 27.65
C THR A 59 -5.78 9.48 27.55
N ILE A 60 -5.56 8.65 28.59
CA ILE A 60 -4.54 7.59 28.62
C ILE A 60 -4.82 6.52 27.55
N ASN A 61 -6.09 6.13 27.37
CA ASN A 61 -6.50 5.15 26.37
C ASN A 61 -6.32 5.70 24.94
N LYS A 62 -6.45 7.01 24.75
CA LYS A 62 -6.20 7.66 23.45
C LYS A 62 -4.72 7.61 23.06
N LEU A 63 -3.79 7.87 23.99
CA LEU A 63 -2.34 7.75 23.70
C LEU A 63 -1.96 6.31 23.39
N LEU A 64 -2.47 5.35 24.16
CA LEU A 64 -2.19 3.94 23.93
C LEU A 64 -2.72 3.45 22.57
N GLY A 65 -3.90 3.94 22.16
CA GLY A 65 -4.48 3.68 20.84
C GLY A 65 -3.58 4.17 19.69
N LYS A 66 -3.08 5.41 19.78
CA LYS A 66 -2.15 5.97 18.79
C LYS A 66 -0.84 5.18 18.71
N TYR A 67 -0.28 4.75 19.84
CA TYR A 67 0.92 3.91 19.85
C TYR A 67 0.66 2.54 19.19
N LYS A 68 -0.45 1.88 19.54
CA LYS A 68 -0.83 0.60 18.92
C LYS A 68 -1.06 0.74 17.41
N PHE A 69 -1.67 1.84 16.98
CA PHE A 69 -1.83 2.17 15.57
C PHE A 69 -0.48 2.33 14.87
N ALA A 70 0.41 3.18 15.40
CA ALA A 70 1.75 3.38 14.84
C ALA A 70 2.54 2.07 14.75
N LYS A 71 2.45 1.22 15.77
CA LYS A 71 3.06 -0.11 15.78
C LYS A 71 2.50 -1.01 14.68
N LEU A 72 1.17 -1.05 14.50
CA LEU A 72 0.53 -1.84 13.44
C LEU A 72 0.94 -1.34 12.04
N ILE A 73 0.92 -0.03 11.82
CA ILE A 73 1.33 0.56 10.54
C ILE A 73 2.81 0.28 10.26
N SER A 74 3.66 0.34 11.28
CA SER A 74 5.08 0.02 11.15
C SER A 74 5.34 -1.46 10.89
N SER A 75 4.59 -2.38 11.51
CA SER A 75 4.74 -3.82 11.25
C SER A 75 4.13 -4.22 9.92
N GLY A 76 3.04 -3.56 9.51
CA GLY A 76 2.29 -3.84 8.28
C GLY A 76 1.61 -5.20 8.26
N HIS A 77 1.49 -5.88 9.41
CA HIS A 77 0.89 -7.21 9.48
C HIS A 77 0.33 -7.53 10.88
N TYR A 78 -0.77 -8.29 10.90
CA TYR A 78 -1.13 -9.14 12.03
C TYR A 78 -0.38 -10.47 11.95
N THR A 79 -0.05 -11.07 13.08
CA THR A 79 0.64 -12.37 13.17
C THR A 79 -0.23 -13.48 13.75
N LYS A 80 -1.22 -13.11 14.59
CA LYS A 80 -2.07 -14.04 15.34
C LYS A 80 -3.52 -13.56 15.33
N THR A 81 -4.47 -14.50 15.34
CA THR A 81 -5.92 -14.21 15.38
C THR A 81 -6.33 -13.43 16.61
N ASN A 82 -5.73 -13.71 17.77
CA ASN A 82 -6.01 -13.01 19.02
C ASN A 82 -5.68 -11.50 19.02
N GLN A 83 -5.00 -11.01 17.98
CA GLN A 83 -4.77 -9.57 17.78
C GLN A 83 -5.99 -8.87 17.14
N ILE A 84 -6.94 -9.66 16.63
CA ILE A 84 -8.13 -9.21 15.90
C ILE A 84 -9.34 -9.62 16.73
N PRO A 85 -9.93 -8.68 17.50
CA PRO A 85 -11.11 -8.96 18.31
C PRO A 85 -12.26 -9.51 17.44
N GLY A 86 -12.89 -10.60 17.88
CA GLY A 86 -14.05 -11.19 17.20
C GLY A 86 -13.73 -12.16 16.06
N PHE A 87 -12.46 -12.42 15.74
CA PHE A 87 -12.08 -13.36 14.67
C PHE A 87 -11.63 -14.74 15.21
N PRO A 88 -12.06 -15.86 14.59
CA PRO A 88 -13.02 -15.96 13.49
C PRO A 88 -14.48 -15.77 13.97
N PRO A 89 -15.36 -15.19 13.13
CA PRO A 89 -16.77 -15.05 13.46
C PRO A 89 -17.48 -16.41 13.40
N ARG A 90 -18.76 -16.43 13.82
CA ARG A 90 -19.64 -17.58 13.54
C ARG A 90 -19.72 -17.80 12.03
N ASP A 91 -19.60 -19.05 11.59
CA ASP A 91 -19.79 -19.38 10.19
C ASP A 91 -21.28 -19.39 9.83
N LEU A 92 -21.66 -18.60 8.83
CA LEU A 92 -23.01 -18.55 8.29
C LEU A 92 -23.19 -19.48 7.08
N GLY A 93 -22.11 -20.11 6.60
CA GLY A 93 -22.14 -21.18 5.61
C GLY A 93 -22.30 -20.77 4.15
N ASP A 94 -22.58 -19.49 3.85
CA ASP A 94 -22.78 -19.00 2.49
C ASP A 94 -21.62 -18.09 2.02
N PRO A 95 -20.62 -18.64 1.31
CA PRO A 95 -19.49 -17.86 0.81
C PRO A 95 -19.87 -16.91 -0.34
N GLU A 96 -20.94 -17.18 -1.10
CA GLU A 96 -21.36 -16.32 -2.21
C GLU A 96 -22.04 -15.05 -1.69
N SER A 97 -22.92 -15.19 -0.70
CA SER A 97 -23.51 -14.05 0.00
C SER A 97 -22.44 -13.23 0.72
N ALA A 98 -21.51 -13.87 1.42
CA ALA A 98 -20.41 -13.18 2.11
C ALA A 98 -19.49 -12.43 1.11
N GLN A 99 -19.23 -13.03 -0.07
CA GLN A 99 -18.50 -12.37 -1.14
C GLN A 99 -19.24 -11.13 -1.66
N LEU A 100 -20.55 -11.23 -1.91
CA LEU A 100 -21.37 -10.12 -2.37
C LEU A 100 -21.38 -8.99 -1.35
N ARG A 101 -21.52 -9.32 -0.06
CA ARG A 101 -21.43 -8.36 1.05
C ARG A 101 -20.09 -7.65 1.03
N LEU A 102 -18.97 -8.38 0.95
CA LEU A 102 -17.64 -7.79 0.89
C LEU A 102 -17.47 -6.81 -0.28
N LYS A 103 -17.91 -7.17 -1.49
CA LYS A 103 -17.89 -6.27 -2.66
C LYS A 103 -18.71 -5.00 -2.43
N THR A 104 -19.87 -5.15 -1.79
CA THR A 104 -20.76 -4.04 -1.44
C THR A 104 -20.08 -3.12 -0.43
N SER A 105 -19.47 -3.66 0.62
CA SER A 105 -18.80 -2.89 1.67
C SER A 105 -17.56 -2.16 1.16
N LEU A 106 -16.77 -2.78 0.27
CA LEU A 106 -15.67 -2.12 -0.44
C LEU A 106 -16.17 -0.91 -1.25
N THR A 107 -17.29 -1.07 -1.96
CA THR A 107 -17.88 0.02 -2.74
C THR A 107 -18.43 1.13 -1.84
N ALA A 108 -19.13 0.77 -0.76
CA ALA A 108 -19.62 1.72 0.23
C ALA A 108 -18.48 2.54 0.84
N PHE A 109 -17.36 1.92 1.21
CA PHE A 109 -16.20 2.63 1.76
C PHE A 109 -15.60 3.64 0.78
N ARG A 110 -15.48 3.26 -0.50
CA ARG A 110 -14.98 4.16 -1.56
C ARG A 110 -15.87 5.38 -1.70
N LEU A 111 -17.19 5.17 -1.77
CA LEU A 111 -18.17 6.22 -1.95
C LEU A 111 -18.44 7.04 -0.69
N HIS A 112 -18.09 6.53 0.49
CA HIS A 112 -18.32 7.24 1.75
C HIS A 112 -17.50 8.53 1.81
N SER A 113 -18.20 9.66 1.94
CA SER A 113 -17.64 11.00 2.15
C SER A 113 -17.99 11.57 3.52
N GLY A 114 -18.76 10.84 4.33
CA GLY A 114 -19.14 11.25 5.68
C GLY A 114 -18.04 11.00 6.72
N PRO A 115 -18.31 11.34 7.99
CA PRO A 115 -17.41 10.99 9.08
C PRO A 115 -17.26 9.48 9.21
N PHE A 116 -16.07 9.03 9.59
CA PHE A 116 -15.79 7.63 9.90
C PHE A 116 -16.01 7.36 11.38
N ALA A 117 -16.27 6.09 11.71
CA ALA A 117 -16.38 5.63 13.09
C ALA A 117 -15.03 5.67 13.82
N ASP A 118 -15.09 5.84 15.14
CA ASP A 118 -13.94 5.62 16.01
C ASP A 118 -13.54 4.13 16.00
N HIS A 119 -12.27 3.85 15.72
CA HIS A 119 -11.76 2.48 15.81
C HIS A 119 -11.72 2.04 17.29
N PRO A 120 -12.24 0.84 17.67
CA PRO A 120 -12.32 0.36 19.06
C PRO A 120 -11.00 0.41 19.86
N VAL A 121 -9.89 0.12 19.17
CA VAL A 121 -8.52 0.18 19.73
C VAL A 121 -7.80 1.50 19.44
N PHE A 122 -7.78 1.95 18.18
CA PHE A 122 -6.91 3.05 17.75
C PHE A 122 -7.49 4.45 17.97
N GLY A 123 -8.82 4.55 18.13
CA GLY A 123 -9.51 5.83 18.31
C GLY A 123 -9.92 6.42 16.97
N ASP A 124 -9.99 7.75 16.93
CA ASP A 124 -10.32 8.50 15.72
C ASP A 124 -9.27 8.26 14.62
N LEU A 125 -9.78 7.99 13.41
CA LEU A 125 -8.99 7.68 12.23
C LEU A 125 -9.62 8.33 11.00
N ASP A 126 -8.79 8.92 10.15
CA ASP A 126 -9.22 9.39 8.85
C ASP A 126 -9.44 8.23 7.85
N LYS A 127 -10.06 8.55 6.71
CA LYS A 127 -10.33 7.58 5.62
C LYS A 127 -9.07 6.82 5.17
N LYS A 128 -7.93 7.49 5.05
CA LYS A 128 -6.67 6.88 4.60
C LYS A 128 -6.08 5.95 5.67
N GLN A 129 -6.26 6.27 6.94
CA GLN A 129 -5.84 5.44 8.06
C GLN A 129 -6.71 4.19 8.17
N TRP A 130 -8.03 4.34 8.03
CA TRP A 130 -8.96 3.20 7.91
C TRP A 130 -8.63 2.31 6.73
N GLU A 131 -8.36 2.90 5.56
CA GLU A 131 -7.98 2.15 4.36
C GLU A 131 -6.72 1.29 4.58
N LYS A 132 -5.70 1.85 5.24
CA LYS A 132 -4.49 1.10 5.59
C LYS A 132 -4.77 -0.08 6.53
N ILE A 133 -5.64 0.12 7.54
CA ILE A 133 -6.00 -0.96 8.46
C ILE A 133 -6.72 -2.07 7.73
N HIS A 134 -7.70 -1.73 6.88
CA HIS A 134 -8.43 -2.70 6.07
C HIS A 134 -7.50 -3.47 5.13
N GLY A 135 -6.51 -2.80 4.52
CA GLY A 135 -5.48 -3.45 3.71
C GLY A 135 -4.62 -4.45 4.50
N ILE A 136 -4.18 -4.09 5.71
CA ILE A 136 -3.42 -4.99 6.60
C ILE A 136 -4.29 -6.17 7.05
N LEU A 137 -5.54 -5.91 7.42
CA LEU A 137 -6.52 -6.93 7.82
C LEU A 137 -6.78 -7.90 6.67
N ALA A 138 -7.13 -7.39 5.48
CA ALA A 138 -7.34 -8.21 4.28
C ALA A 138 -6.11 -9.06 3.95
N SER A 139 -4.90 -8.48 4.03
CA SER A 139 -3.66 -9.22 3.78
C SER A 139 -3.48 -10.39 4.76
N PHE A 140 -3.85 -10.21 6.03
CA PHE A 140 -3.81 -11.26 7.04
C PHE A 140 -4.87 -12.34 6.77
N LEU A 141 -6.11 -11.94 6.53
CA LEU A 141 -7.25 -12.84 6.32
C LEU A 141 -7.09 -13.67 5.04
N PHE A 142 -6.73 -13.04 3.92
CA PHE A 142 -6.45 -13.75 2.67
C PHE A 142 -5.25 -14.69 2.78
N GLY A 143 -4.37 -14.50 3.77
CA GLY A 143 -3.29 -15.44 4.07
C GLY A 143 -3.75 -16.85 4.45
N TYR A 144 -5.01 -17.00 4.90
CA TYR A 144 -5.65 -18.29 5.19
C TYR A 144 -6.15 -19.01 3.93
N ILE A 145 -6.13 -18.35 2.78
CA ILE A 145 -6.52 -18.92 1.50
C ILE A 145 -5.24 -19.32 0.76
N GLN A 146 -5.10 -20.61 0.45
CA GLN A 146 -4.10 -21.11 -0.46
C GLN A 146 -4.68 -21.14 -1.86
N LEU A 147 -4.01 -20.48 -2.81
CA LEU A 147 -4.35 -20.53 -4.22
C LEU A 147 -3.46 -21.56 -4.92
N PHE A 148 -4.03 -22.30 -5.87
CA PHE A 148 -3.30 -23.21 -6.75
C PHE A 148 -3.22 -22.62 -8.16
N GLY A 149 -2.08 -22.82 -8.84
CA GLY A 149 -1.79 -22.20 -10.15
C GLY A 149 -1.27 -20.75 -10.11
N ASP A 150 -0.96 -20.26 -8.89
CA ASP A 150 -0.80 -18.85 -8.49
C ASP A 150 0.31 -18.03 -9.20
N GLU A 151 1.37 -18.65 -9.72
CA GLU A 151 2.46 -17.87 -10.35
C GLU A 151 2.00 -17.12 -11.62
N LYS A 152 1.22 -17.76 -12.49
CA LYS A 152 0.92 -17.16 -13.80
C LYS A 152 -0.01 -15.95 -13.70
N LEU A 153 -0.99 -15.93 -12.79
CA LEU A 153 -1.91 -14.80 -12.63
C LEU A 153 -1.30 -13.65 -11.81
N ARG A 154 -0.55 -13.94 -10.74
CA ARG A 154 0.21 -12.92 -9.99
C ARG A 154 1.25 -12.22 -10.89
N PHE A 155 2.01 -12.98 -11.68
CA PHE A 155 3.01 -12.39 -12.58
C PHE A 155 2.44 -11.84 -13.89
N ALA A 156 1.25 -12.27 -14.35
CA ALA A 156 0.62 -11.69 -15.53
C ALA A 156 0.22 -10.23 -15.29
N LYS A 157 -0.47 -9.93 -14.18
CA LYS A 157 -0.83 -8.55 -13.81
C LYS A 157 0.39 -7.69 -13.45
N ASP A 158 1.42 -8.26 -12.82
CA ASP A 158 2.69 -7.56 -12.60
C ASP A 158 3.45 -7.28 -13.91
N ARG A 159 3.40 -8.19 -14.90
CA ARG A 159 3.95 -7.94 -16.25
C ARG A 159 3.16 -6.87 -16.99
N GLU A 160 1.84 -6.87 -16.88
CA GLU A 160 0.97 -5.89 -17.54
C GLU A 160 1.16 -4.50 -16.93
N SER A 161 1.14 -4.38 -15.60
CA SER A 161 1.42 -3.11 -14.91
C SER A 161 2.85 -2.61 -15.12
N LYS A 162 3.86 -3.49 -15.25
CA LYS A 162 5.21 -3.10 -15.69
C LYS A 162 5.26 -2.64 -17.15
N LYS A 163 4.49 -3.28 -18.05
CA LYS A 163 4.37 -2.83 -19.44
C LYS A 163 3.75 -1.44 -19.51
N ASP A 164 2.69 -1.18 -18.75
CA ASP A 164 2.02 0.12 -18.72
C ASP A 164 2.94 1.23 -18.20
N ARG A 165 3.72 0.96 -17.14
CA ARG A 165 4.76 1.88 -16.64
C ARG A 165 5.85 2.14 -17.68
N ASN A 166 6.34 1.08 -18.33
CA ASN A 166 7.36 1.23 -19.38
C ASN A 166 6.82 1.98 -20.62
N LEU A 167 5.53 1.84 -20.93
CA LEU A 167 4.86 2.57 -22.01
C LEU A 167 4.65 4.05 -21.65
N SER A 168 4.28 4.36 -20.41
CA SER A 168 4.17 5.75 -19.94
C SER A 168 5.53 6.45 -19.89
N ASP A 169 6.58 5.76 -19.44
CA ASP A 169 7.93 6.30 -19.36
C ASP A 169 8.53 6.51 -20.77
N LYS A 170 8.27 5.61 -21.72
CA LYS A 170 8.64 5.81 -23.14
C LYS A 170 7.89 6.98 -23.78
N LYS A 171 6.60 7.17 -23.47
CA LYS A 171 5.82 8.31 -23.98
C LYS A 171 6.33 9.65 -23.41
N GLN A 172 6.70 9.71 -22.13
CA GLN A 172 7.31 10.90 -21.54
C GLN A 172 8.69 11.21 -22.13
N ASN A 173 9.54 10.20 -22.33
CA ASN A 173 10.87 10.41 -22.94
C ASN A 173 10.79 10.82 -24.42
N HIS A 174 9.88 10.25 -25.21
CA HIS A 174 9.68 10.69 -26.60
C HIS A 174 9.13 12.11 -26.68
N HIS A 175 8.28 12.55 -25.74
CA HIS A 175 7.77 13.91 -25.75
C HIS A 175 8.85 14.95 -25.36
N HIS A 176 9.83 14.57 -24.53
CA HIS A 176 10.99 15.42 -24.24
C HIS A 176 12.04 15.45 -25.37
N GLN A 177 12.23 14.36 -26.13
CA GLN A 177 13.10 14.37 -27.31
C GLN A 177 12.49 15.15 -28.49
N LYS A 178 11.19 14.98 -28.77
CA LYS A 178 10.53 15.67 -29.90
C LYS A 178 10.45 17.18 -29.74
N LYS A 179 10.49 17.70 -28.50
CA LYS A 179 10.52 19.16 -28.23
C LYS A 179 11.91 19.79 -28.40
N LYS A 180 12.97 19.00 -28.56
CA LYS A 180 14.34 19.48 -28.82
C LYS A 180 14.71 19.49 -30.31
N GLU A 181 14.03 18.71 -31.14
CA GLU A 181 14.31 18.65 -32.59
C GLU A 181 13.58 19.72 -33.40
N ASP A 182 12.52 20.33 -32.87
CA ASP A 182 11.71 21.35 -33.57
C ASP A 182 12.23 22.79 -33.39
N ARG A 183 13.52 22.94 -33.05
CA ARG A 183 14.24 24.23 -32.98
C ARG A 183 15.61 24.14 -33.65
N GLY A 184 15.64 23.80 -34.94
CA GLY A 184 16.64 24.25 -35.91
C GLY A 184 15.89 25.08 -36.95
N ASP A 185 16.31 26.27 -37.36
CA ASP A 185 17.60 26.55 -37.99
C ASP A 185 18.00 28.02 -37.84
N SER A 186 19.31 28.25 -37.67
CA SER A 186 20.10 29.31 -38.34
C SER A 186 21.55 29.21 -37.87
N LYS A 187 22.43 28.61 -38.69
CA LYS A 187 23.88 28.85 -38.67
C LYS A 187 24.20 29.97 -39.65
N PRO A 188 25.34 30.66 -39.47
CA PRO A 188 26.41 30.38 -40.42
C PRO A 188 27.81 30.19 -39.79
N SER A 189 28.68 29.71 -40.68
CA SER A 189 30.07 29.26 -40.57
C SER A 189 31.05 30.11 -39.75
N GLY A 190 32.03 29.42 -39.15
CA GLY A 190 33.31 30.00 -38.74
C GLY A 190 34.32 28.92 -38.36
N HIS A 191 35.35 28.73 -39.20
CA HIS A 191 36.56 27.96 -38.93
C HIS A 191 37.22 28.37 -37.59
N ASN A 192 37.79 27.43 -36.82
CA ASN A 192 39.24 27.12 -36.85
C ASN A 192 39.74 26.35 -35.60
N SER A 193 40.67 25.42 -35.88
CA SER A 193 41.77 24.93 -35.04
C SER A 193 41.52 24.17 -33.72
N ARG A 194 41.85 22.87 -33.82
CA ARG A 194 42.36 21.98 -32.77
C ARG A 194 43.42 22.65 -31.88
N LYS A 195 43.37 22.38 -30.56
CA LYS A 195 44.58 22.27 -29.72
C LYS A 195 44.34 21.39 -28.50
N TRP A 196 44.78 20.13 -28.60
CA TRP A 196 45.11 19.31 -27.43
C TRP A 196 46.37 19.88 -26.77
N LYS A 197 46.34 20.14 -25.46
CA LYS A 197 47.54 20.14 -24.61
C LYS A 197 47.22 19.66 -23.20
N ASN A 198 47.80 18.51 -22.88
CA ASN A 198 48.08 17.99 -21.54
C ASN A 198 48.80 19.04 -20.66
N LYS A 199 48.50 19.10 -19.36
CA LYS A 199 49.53 19.07 -18.31
C LYS A 199 48.99 18.89 -16.88
N LYS A 200 49.36 17.74 -16.33
CA LYS A 200 49.91 17.47 -14.97
C LYS A 200 49.11 17.82 -13.71
N LYS A 201 48.80 16.74 -12.98
CA LYS A 201 48.72 16.64 -11.52
C LYS A 201 49.89 17.37 -10.82
N SER A 202 49.59 18.01 -9.70
CA SER A 202 50.50 18.13 -8.56
C SER A 202 49.71 17.87 -7.28
N SER A 203 50.18 16.89 -6.52
CA SER A 203 49.78 16.57 -5.15
C SER A 203 50.75 17.28 -4.23
N TYR A 204 50.27 18.01 -3.23
CA TYR A 204 51.08 18.22 -2.02
C TYR A 204 50.21 18.40 -0.76
N LYS A 205 50.72 17.74 0.29
CA LYS A 205 50.23 17.58 1.68
C LYS A 205 50.54 18.82 2.54
N GLY A 206 49.86 18.93 3.69
CA GLY A 206 50.33 19.67 4.87
C GLY A 206 49.22 20.57 5.43
N ASN A 207 48.40 20.13 6.39
CA ASN A 207 48.63 19.85 7.81
C ASN A 207 48.78 21.11 8.69
N LYS A 208 47.79 21.25 9.58
CA LYS A 208 47.81 21.75 10.98
C LYS A 208 48.32 23.16 11.32
N ASN A 209 47.36 23.87 11.92
CA ASN A 209 47.39 24.51 13.23
C ASN A 209 47.76 25.99 13.38
N GLN A 210 46.93 26.59 14.25
CA GLN A 210 47.20 27.63 15.25
C GLN A 210 46.93 29.10 14.93
N GLY A 211 46.40 29.75 15.97
CA GLY A 211 46.33 31.20 16.18
C GLY A 211 44.97 31.75 15.81
N GLY A 212 44.15 32.31 16.71
CA GLY A 212 44.46 32.90 18.00
C GLY A 212 43.77 34.27 18.04
N GLY A 213 42.76 34.37 18.91
CA GLY A 213 42.20 35.52 19.63
C GLY A 213 42.14 36.96 19.09
N GLN A 214 41.25 37.67 19.78
CA GLN A 214 41.03 39.13 19.89
C GLN A 214 40.10 39.71 18.81
N LYS A 215 39.04 40.46 19.16
CA LYS A 215 38.74 41.25 20.37
C LYS A 215 37.29 41.08 20.79
#